data_AF-A0A8T6N9Z2-F1
#
_entry.id   AF-A0A8T6N9Z2-F1
#
_cell.length_a   1.000
_cell.length_b   1.000
_cell.length_c   1.000
_cell.angle_alpha   90.00
_cell.angle_beta   90.00
_cell.angle_gamma   90.00
#
_symmetry.space_group_name_H-M   'P 1'
#
loop_
_entity.id
_entity.type
_entity.pdbx_description
1 polymer ?
#
loop_
_entity_poly.entity_id
_entity_poly.type
_entity_poly.pdbx_seq_one_letter_code
_entity_poly.pdbx_strand_id
1 'polypeptide(L)'
;MKIHALSGIIPESEPTAADLKNLIDFVKQNQVKVIFAEELVDPKLAQALADEAGVQIMTLSPLEGLSKDEMSSGKSYLNKMHDNLNNIKVALECT
;
A
#
# COMPACT_ATOMS: atom_id res chain seq x y z
N MET A 1 7.91 -12.85 -5.73
CA MET A 1 6.96 -11.86 -5.16
C MET A 1 5.57 -12.19 -5.67
N LYS A 2 4.55 -12.17 -4.80
CA LYS A 2 3.14 -12.31 -5.17
C LYS A 2 2.42 -11.04 -4.74
N ILE A 3 1.67 -10.42 -5.65
CA ILE A 3 0.90 -9.20 -5.38
C ILE A 3 -0.55 -9.59 -5.17
N HIS A 4 -1.17 -9.04 -4.12
CA HIS A 4 -2.59 -9.14 -3.85
C HIS A 4 -3.17 -7.72 -3.86
N ALA A 5 -3.92 -7.36 -4.90
CA ALA A 5 -4.64 -6.10 -4.92
C ALA A 5 -5.79 -6.16 -3.91
N LEU A 6 -6.04 -5.08 -3.17
CA LEU A 6 -7.16 -5.01 -2.24
C LEU A 6 -8.50 -5.20 -2.95
N SER A 7 -8.65 -4.67 -4.17
CA SER A 7 -9.84 -4.88 -4.99
C SER A 7 -10.06 -6.33 -5.45
N GLY A 8 -9.03 -7.18 -5.36
CA GLY A 8 -9.18 -8.63 -5.54
C GLY A 8 -9.71 -9.35 -4.30
N ILE A 9 -9.91 -8.64 -3.19
CA ILE A 9 -10.33 -9.15 -1.88
C ILE A 9 -11.64 -8.48 -1.42
N ILE A 10 -11.79 -7.19 -1.69
CA ILE A 10 -12.98 -6.36 -1.39
C ILE A 10 -13.49 -5.69 -2.67
N PRO A 11 -14.79 -5.33 -2.77
CA PRO A 11 -15.32 -4.67 -3.95
C PRO A 11 -14.67 -3.31 -4.24
N GLU A 12 -14.68 -2.88 -5.51
CA GLU A 12 -14.20 -1.56 -5.96
C GLU A 12 -15.12 -0.41 -5.50
N SER A 13 -16.37 -0.71 -5.17
CA SER A 13 -17.29 0.23 -4.51
C SER A 13 -16.93 0.41 -3.04
N GLU A 14 -17.52 1.42 -2.38
CA GLU A 14 -17.32 1.63 -0.95
C GLU A 14 -17.55 0.34 -0.14
N PRO A 15 -16.54 -0.15 0.61
CA PRO A 15 -16.58 -1.46 1.24
C PRO A 15 -17.54 -1.47 2.43
N THR A 16 -18.25 -2.58 2.62
CA THR A 16 -19.08 -2.78 3.81
C THR A 16 -18.22 -3.16 5.02
N ALA A 17 -18.77 -3.05 6.23
CA ALA A 17 -18.10 -3.53 7.44
C ALA A 17 -17.72 -5.04 7.37
N ALA A 18 -18.51 -5.85 6.65
CA ALA A 18 -18.21 -7.26 6.46
C ALA A 18 -17.00 -7.47 5.54
N ASP A 19 -16.86 -6.66 4.49
CA ASP A 19 -15.71 -6.70 3.58
C ASP A 19 -14.42 -6.34 4.32
N LEU A 20 -14.45 -5.29 5.14
CA LEU A 20 -13.32 -4.90 5.98
C LEU A 20 -12.91 -6.02 6.95
N LYS A 21 -13.90 -6.68 7.58
CA LYS A 21 -13.62 -7.83 8.46
C LYS A 21 -12.94 -8.96 7.70
N ASN A 22 -13.44 -9.33 6.52
CA ASN A 22 -12.85 -10.40 5.71
C ASN A 22 -11.41 -10.08 5.30
N LEU A 23 -11.13 -8.81 4.99
CA LEU A 23 -9.79 -8.35 4.66
C LEU A 23 -8.85 -8.39 5.87
N ILE A 24 -9.30 -7.95 7.05
CA ILE A 24 -8.53 -8.07 8.30
C ILE A 24 -8.22 -9.54 8.61
N ASP A 25 -9.21 -10.43 8.46
CA ASP A 25 -9.02 -11.87 8.65
C ASP A 25 -8.00 -12.44 7.65
N PHE A 26 -8.07 -12.03 6.37
CA PHE A 26 -7.09 -12.40 5.34
C PHE A 26 -5.68 -11.96 5.72
N VAL A 27 -5.50 -10.69 6.12
CA VAL A 27 -4.21 -10.12 6.54
C VAL A 27 -3.62 -10.91 7.71
N LYS A 28 -4.43 -11.22 8.72
CA LYS A 28 -4.02 -12.00 9.90
C LYS A 28 -3.67 -13.46 9.54
N GLN A 29 -4.51 -14.14 8.76
CA GLN A 29 -4.31 -15.54 8.36
C GLN A 29 -3.07 -15.72 7.48
N ASN A 30 -2.79 -14.76 6.60
CA ASN A 30 -1.65 -14.81 5.69
C ASN A 30 -0.40 -14.14 6.27
N GLN A 31 -0.45 -13.68 7.52
CA GLN A 31 0.67 -13.03 8.22
C GLN A 31 1.27 -11.87 7.42
N VAL A 32 0.42 -11.12 6.71
CA VAL A 32 0.82 -9.96 5.92
C VAL A 32 1.48 -8.94 6.86
N LYS A 33 2.62 -8.41 6.46
CA LYS A 33 3.42 -7.47 7.26
C LYS A 33 3.23 -6.01 6.86
N VAL A 34 2.97 -5.80 5.57
CA VAL A 34 2.91 -4.47 4.95
C VAL A 34 1.70 -4.39 4.03
N ILE A 35 0.93 -3.31 4.15
CA ILE A 35 -0.07 -2.86 3.18
C ILE A 35 0.52 -1.68 2.41
N PHE A 36 0.45 -1.74 1.08
CA PHE A 36 0.86 -0.63 0.23
C PHE A 36 -0.31 0.29 -0.10
N ALA A 37 -0.10 1.60 0.02
CA ALA A 37 -1.01 2.63 -0.45
C ALA A 37 -0.37 3.46 -1.56
N GLU A 38 -1.19 3.94 -2.48
CA GLU A 38 -0.75 4.86 -3.52
C GLU A 38 -0.59 6.27 -2.96
N GLU A 39 0.31 7.05 -3.56
CA GLU A 39 0.66 8.37 -3.05
C GLU A 39 -0.37 9.47 -3.37
N LEU A 40 -1.15 9.29 -4.43
CA LEU A 40 -2.13 10.29 -4.91
C LEU A 40 -3.58 9.96 -4.51
N VAL A 41 -3.78 8.90 -3.73
CA VAL A 41 -5.09 8.43 -3.26
C VAL A 41 -5.20 8.66 -1.75
N ASP A 42 -6.41 8.94 -1.25
CA ASP A 42 -6.65 9.09 0.20
C ASP A 42 -6.30 7.79 0.94
N PRO A 43 -5.30 7.78 1.86
CA PRO A 43 -4.84 6.57 2.50
C PRO A 43 -5.74 6.08 3.65
N LYS A 44 -6.83 6.78 3.99
CA LYS A 44 -7.66 6.46 5.18
C LYS A 44 -8.07 5.00 5.28
N LEU A 45 -8.49 4.39 4.17
CA LEU A 45 -8.90 2.99 4.17
C LEU A 45 -7.72 2.06 4.48
N ALA A 46 -6.60 2.25 3.78
CA ALA A 46 -5.39 1.47 4.01
C ALA A 46 -4.84 1.66 5.44
N GLN A 47 -4.92 2.89 5.98
CA GLN A 47 -4.51 3.19 7.35
C GLN A 47 -5.40 2.51 8.38
N ALA A 48 -6.72 2.60 8.25
CA ALA A 48 -7.66 1.94 9.16
C ALA A 48 -7.44 0.43 9.19
N LEU A 49 -7.22 -0.18 8.02
CA LEU A 49 -6.91 -1.61 7.91
C LEU A 49 -5.58 -1.96 8.57
N ALA A 50 -4.55 -1.13 8.36
CA ALA A 50 -3.24 -1.33 8.96
C ALA A 50 -3.31 -1.27 10.49
N ASP A 51 -4.03 -0.29 11.04
CA ASP A 51 -4.22 -0.09 12.48
C ASP A 51 -4.98 -1.27 13.11
N GLU A 52 -6.10 -1.69 12.51
CA GLU A 52 -6.93 -2.81 13.00
C GLU A 52 -6.26 -4.18 12.88
N ALA A 53 -5.42 -4.36 11.85
CA ALA A 53 -4.70 -5.60 11.63
C ALA A 53 -3.33 -5.63 12.33
N GLY A 54 -2.82 -4.50 12.82
CA GLY A 54 -1.52 -4.38 13.46
C GLY A 54 -0.36 -4.56 12.48
N VAL A 55 -0.48 -4.04 11.27
CA VAL A 55 0.52 -4.16 10.19
C VAL A 55 1.04 -2.79 9.76
N GLN A 56 2.17 -2.75 9.08
CA GLN A 56 2.75 -1.49 8.61
C GLN A 56 2.08 -1.02 7.32
N ILE A 57 1.99 0.29 7.14
CA ILE A 57 1.61 0.91 5.87
C ILE A 57 2.85 1.51 5.21
N MET A 58 2.99 1.29 3.91
CA MET A 58 4.05 1.89 3.09
C MET A 58 3.48 2.45 1.80
N THR A 59 4.17 3.41 1.21
CA THR A 59 3.78 3.94 -0.10
C THR A 59 4.35 3.09 -1.22
N LEU A 60 3.53 2.83 -2.25
CA LEU A 60 3.98 2.31 -3.53
C LEU A 60 3.43 3.22 -4.62
N SER A 61 4.32 3.98 -5.26
CA SER A 61 3.90 4.91 -6.32
C SER A 61 3.59 4.13 -7.60
N PRO A 62 2.45 4.39 -8.26
CA PRO A 62 2.16 3.84 -9.60
C PRO A 62 2.91 4.60 -10.71
N LEU A 63 3.67 5.65 -10.36
CA LEU A 63 4.49 6.48 -11.27
C LEU A 63 3.67 7.26 -12.31
N GLU A 64 2.39 7.47 -12.06
CA GLU A 64 1.49 8.24 -12.94
C GLU A 64 1.79 9.74 -12.93
N GLY A 65 2.43 10.22 -11.86
CA GLY A 65 2.78 11.63 -11.72
C GLY A 65 3.75 11.90 -10.58
N LEU A 66 4.11 13.18 -10.44
CA LEU A 66 4.85 13.72 -9.31
C LEU A 66 3.91 14.57 -8.47
N SER A 67 4.04 14.50 -7.15
CA SER A 67 3.45 15.53 -6.29
C SER A 67 4.13 16.89 -6.54
N LYS A 68 3.50 17.98 -6.09
CA LYS A 68 4.07 19.33 -6.24
C LYS A 68 5.45 19.47 -5.58
N ASP A 69 5.64 18.80 -4.45
CA ASP A 69 6.91 18.81 -3.71
C ASP A 69 7.99 17.99 -4.42
N GLU A 70 7.62 16.85 -4.99
CA GLU A 70 8.51 16.03 -5.79
C GLU A 70 8.96 16.75 -7.08
N MET A 71 8.04 17.45 -7.73
CA MET A 71 8.36 18.26 -8.91
C MET A 71 9.33 19.39 -8.55
N SER A 72 9.10 20.07 -7.42
CA SER A 72 9.93 21.18 -6.95
C SER A 72 11.31 20.73 -6.48
N SER A 73 11.45 19.48 -6.03
CA SER A 73 12.73 18.86 -5.63
C SER A 73 13.47 18.17 -6.78
N GLY A 74 12.93 18.19 -8.01
CA GLY A 74 13.54 17.54 -9.17
C GLY A 74 13.54 16.01 -9.11
N LYS A 75 12.60 15.42 -8.37
CA LYS A 75 12.46 13.97 -8.23
C LYS A 75 12.20 13.33 -9.60
N SER A 76 13.02 12.34 -9.96
CA SER A 76 12.91 11.64 -11.24
C SER A 76 12.17 10.30 -11.12
N TYR A 77 11.81 9.73 -12.26
CA TYR A 77 11.31 8.35 -12.36
C TYR A 77 12.21 7.34 -11.63
N LEU A 78 13.53 7.42 -11.83
CA LEU A 78 14.48 6.49 -11.21
C LEU A 78 14.51 6.64 -9.69
N ASN A 79 14.37 7.87 -9.17
CA ASN A 79 14.28 8.07 -7.73
C ASN A 79 13.04 7.37 -7.15
N LYS A 80 11.87 7.52 -7.78
CA LYS A 80 10.64 6.86 -7.33
C LYS A 80 10.71 5.34 -7.44
N MET A 81 11.32 4.82 -8.51
CA MET A 81 11.55 3.38 -8.65
C MET A 81 12.49 2.84 -7.57
N HIS A 82 13.53 3.61 -7.17
CA HIS A 82 14.38 3.23 -6.05
C HIS A 82 13.61 3.28 -4.72
N ASP A 83 12.76 4.28 -4.49
CA ASP A 83 11.92 4.34 -3.30
C ASP A 83 10.94 3.15 -3.23
N ASN A 84 10.25 2.84 -4.33
CA ASN A 84 9.40 1.67 -4.46
C ASN A 84 10.18 0.37 -4.18
N LEU A 85 11.36 0.21 -4.78
CA LEU A 85 12.22 -0.95 -4.56
C LEU A 85 12.62 -1.09 -3.09
N ASN A 86 12.99 0.02 -2.43
CA ASN A 86 13.34 0.01 -1.01
C ASN A 86 12.16 -0.44 -0.15
N ASN A 87 10.95 0.08 -0.41
CA ASN A 87 9.76 -0.33 0.34
C ASN A 87 9.39 -1.81 0.08
N ILE A 88 9.53 -2.28 -1.16
CA ILE A 88 9.32 -3.70 -1.51
C ILE A 88 10.35 -4.58 -0.80
N LYS A 89 11.63 -4.18 -0.75
CA LYS A 89 12.67 -4.92 -0.02
C LYS A 89 12.32 -5.07 1.45
N VAL A 90 11.84 -4.00 2.10
CA VAL A 90 11.37 -4.05 3.49
C VAL A 90 10.18 -4.99 3.64
N ALA A 91 9.16 -4.87 2.77
CA ALA A 91 7.97 -5.72 2.82
C ALA A 91 8.26 -7.21 2.58
N LEU A 92 9.30 -7.52 1.81
CA LEU A 92 9.77 -8.88 1.55
C LEU A 92 10.87 -9.33 2.53
N GLU A 93 11.19 -8.54 3.55
CA GLU A 93 12.24 -8.81 4.55
C GLU A 93 13.62 -9.11 3.93
N CYS A 94 13.86 -8.58 2.72
CA CYS A 94 15.11 -8.72 1.98
C CYS A 94 16.01 -7.54 2.38
N THR A 95 16.86 -7.71 3.40
CA THR A 95 17.84 -6.69 3.81
C THR A 95 19.04 -6.66 2.87
#